data_AF-A0A1V3SX53-F1
#
_entry.id   AF-A0A1V3SX53-F1
#
_cell.length_a   1.000
_cell.length_b   1.000
_cell.length_c   1.000
_cell.angle_alpha   90.00
_cell.angle_beta   90.00
_cell.angle_gamma   90.00
#
_symmetry.space_group_name_H-M   'P 1'
#
loop_
_entity.id
_entity.type
_entity.pdbx_description
1 polymer ?
#
loop_
_entity_poly.entity_id
_entity_poly.type
_entity_poly.pdbx_seq_one_letter_code
_entity_poly.pdbx_strand_id
1 'polypeptide(L)'
;MNQKSFATTGKPLAGYLLGGLLAGLLLFGGGIFSGSSASAGELDPVQNSVISTDLFLSWIGNQQKPLGLTPDQVRELRDIRVDFKLKSQDLGREMGRIAGSLSQEVGTYPIPLDKVKPSIRRLSDLRGELTLSAISSLARVQGILNKSQWEKARTSWSTHLAASRSKDSAPSSRTPDKK
;
A
#
# COMPACT_ATOMS: atom_id res chain seq x y z
N MET A 1 -32.91 -60.88 22.23
CA MET A 1 -34.01 -59.89 22.36
C MET A 1 -33.76 -58.76 21.38
N ASN A 2 -34.79 -58.39 20.62
CA ASN A 2 -34.78 -57.54 19.43
C ASN A 2 -34.78 -56.04 19.73
N GLN A 3 -34.06 -55.25 18.93
CA GLN A 3 -34.50 -53.95 18.38
C GLN A 3 -33.83 -53.77 17.01
N LYS A 4 -34.51 -54.07 15.90
CA LYS A 4 -35.34 -53.19 15.05
C LYS A 4 -34.58 -51.99 14.42
N SER A 5 -34.36 -52.17 13.11
CA SER A 5 -34.13 -51.22 12.02
C SER A 5 -34.91 -49.90 12.12
N PHE A 6 -34.33 -48.79 11.63
CA PHE A 6 -34.99 -47.88 10.69
C PHE A 6 -33.93 -47.09 9.89
N ALA A 7 -33.89 -47.32 8.58
CA ALA A 7 -33.31 -46.39 7.62
C ALA A 7 -34.21 -45.16 7.50
N THR A 8 -33.62 -43.96 7.45
CA THR A 8 -34.31 -42.76 6.95
C THR A 8 -33.45 -42.10 5.88
N THR A 9 -33.90 -42.27 4.66
CA THR A 9 -33.52 -41.54 3.45
C THR A 9 -33.86 -40.06 3.64
N GLY A 10 -32.89 -39.17 3.41
CA GLY A 10 -33.13 -37.73 3.44
C GLY A 10 -31.97 -36.95 2.84
N LYS A 11 -32.00 -36.74 1.52
CA LYS A 11 -31.20 -35.70 0.86
C LYS A 11 -31.68 -34.33 1.34
N PRO A 12 -30.77 -33.37 1.58
CA PRO A 12 -31.04 -31.99 1.22
C PRO A 12 -30.30 -31.64 -0.07
N LEU A 13 -31.10 -31.31 -1.09
CA LEU A 13 -30.68 -30.57 -2.27
C LEU A 13 -30.23 -29.15 -1.88
N ALA A 14 -29.23 -28.67 -2.64
CA ALA A 14 -29.03 -27.26 -3.01
C ALA A 14 -28.80 -26.23 -1.89
N GLY A 15 -27.51 -26.00 -1.61
CA GLY A 15 -26.99 -24.76 -1.05
C GLY A 15 -25.91 -24.19 -1.98
N TYR A 16 -26.37 -23.65 -3.12
CA TYR A 16 -25.79 -22.56 -3.93
C TYR A 16 -24.28 -22.27 -3.86
N LEU A 17 -23.63 -22.50 -5.01
CA LEU A 17 -22.77 -21.54 -5.73
C LEU A 17 -22.02 -20.50 -4.87
N LEU A 18 -20.73 -20.76 -4.61
CA LEU A 18 -19.67 -19.73 -4.64
C LEU A 18 -18.27 -20.37 -4.75
N GLY A 19 -18.18 -21.45 -5.53
CA GLY A 19 -16.94 -21.79 -6.22
C GLY A 19 -16.86 -20.94 -7.49
N GLY A 20 -16.02 -19.90 -7.47
CA GLY A 20 -15.72 -19.11 -8.66
C GLY A 20 -16.01 -17.62 -8.53
N LEU A 21 -15.11 -16.87 -7.90
CA LEU A 21 -14.73 -15.53 -8.37
C LEU A 21 -13.37 -15.06 -7.79
N LEU A 22 -12.33 -15.90 -7.90
CA LEU A 22 -10.93 -15.46 -7.78
C LEU A 22 -10.22 -15.59 -9.14
N ALA A 23 -10.91 -15.15 -10.18
CA ALA A 23 -10.38 -15.00 -11.53
C ALA A 23 -10.88 -13.66 -12.07
N GLY A 24 -10.26 -12.57 -11.65
CA GLY A 24 -10.74 -11.24 -12.01
C GLY A 24 -9.97 -10.06 -11.42
N LEU A 25 -8.63 -10.14 -11.33
CA LEU A 25 -7.81 -8.94 -11.21
C LEU A 25 -6.42 -9.11 -11.86
N LEU A 26 -6.37 -9.80 -13.01
CA LEU A 26 -5.23 -9.82 -13.93
C LEU A 26 -5.47 -8.90 -15.14
N LEU A 27 -5.99 -7.70 -14.89
CA LEU A 27 -6.13 -6.65 -15.90
C LEU A 27 -5.30 -5.40 -15.54
N PHE A 28 -4.07 -5.65 -15.10
CA PHE A 28 -2.95 -4.77 -15.44
C PHE A 28 -2.10 -5.53 -16.46
N GLY A 29 -2.43 -5.38 -17.74
CA GLY A 29 -1.61 -5.87 -18.83
C GLY A 29 -0.24 -5.19 -18.80
N GLY A 30 0.82 -6.00 -18.74
CA GLY A 30 2.19 -5.54 -18.89
C GLY A 30 3.23 -6.49 -18.30
N GLY A 31 3.42 -7.67 -18.90
CA GLY A 31 4.72 -8.36 -18.94
C GLY A 31 5.32 -8.83 -17.62
N ILE A 32 4.85 -9.98 -17.13
CA ILE A 32 5.59 -10.80 -16.15
C ILE A 32 6.56 -11.69 -16.94
N PHE A 33 7.70 -11.17 -17.40
CA PHE A 33 8.87 -11.98 -17.82
C PHE A 33 10.13 -11.11 -17.88
N SER A 34 10.74 -10.88 -16.72
CA SER A 34 12.18 -10.78 -16.54
C SER A 34 12.44 -10.90 -15.04
N GLY A 35 13.24 -11.87 -14.63
CA GLY A 35 13.77 -11.92 -13.28
C GLY A 35 14.66 -10.71 -13.07
N SER A 36 14.07 -9.62 -12.56
CA SER A 36 14.82 -8.52 -12.03
C SER A 36 15.37 -8.98 -10.69
N SER A 37 16.66 -9.30 -10.68
CA SER A 37 17.47 -9.34 -9.47
C SER A 37 17.23 -8.03 -8.74
N ALA A 38 16.35 -8.05 -7.73
CA ALA A 38 16.11 -6.91 -6.87
C ALA A 38 17.42 -6.63 -6.15
N SER A 39 18.17 -5.66 -6.69
CA SER A 39 19.39 -5.16 -6.07
C SER A 39 19.00 -4.55 -4.71
N ALA A 40 19.90 -4.62 -3.73
CA ALA A 40 19.70 -4.13 -2.38
C ALA A 40 19.44 -2.61 -2.24
N GLY A 41 19.18 -1.90 -3.35
CA GLY A 41 18.77 -0.49 -3.40
C GLY A 41 17.37 -0.24 -3.96
N GLU A 42 16.63 -1.29 -4.38
CA GLU A 42 15.25 -1.13 -4.83
C GLU A 42 14.33 -1.11 -3.61
N LEU A 43 13.68 0.02 -3.34
CA LEU A 43 12.69 0.15 -2.28
C LEU A 43 11.65 -0.98 -2.45
N ASP A 44 11.42 -1.72 -1.36
CA ASP A 44 10.45 -2.81 -1.29
C ASP A 44 9.10 -2.35 -1.90
N PRO A 45 8.42 -3.14 -2.77
CA PRO A 45 7.10 -2.81 -3.31
C PRO A 45 6.11 -2.30 -2.24
N VAL A 46 6.24 -2.80 -1.01
CA VAL A 46 5.48 -2.36 0.15
C VAL A 46 5.83 -0.92 0.57
N GLN A 47 7.11 -0.57 0.63
CA GLN A 47 7.56 0.79 0.92
C GLN A 47 7.14 1.77 -0.18
N ASN A 48 7.21 1.35 -1.44
CA ASN A 48 6.71 2.14 -2.57
C ASN A 48 5.19 2.38 -2.48
N SER A 49 4.41 1.40 -2.00
CA SER A 49 2.97 1.53 -1.78
C SER A 49 2.62 2.55 -0.68
N VAL A 50 3.37 2.54 0.42
CA VAL A 50 3.18 3.48 1.54
C VAL A 50 3.54 4.90 1.13
N ILE A 51 4.70 5.09 0.48
CA ILE A 51 5.13 6.41 -0.03
C ILE A 51 4.12 6.93 -1.06
N SER A 52 3.66 6.07 -1.98
CA SER A 52 2.62 6.41 -2.95
C SER A 52 1.31 6.85 -2.27
N THR A 53 0.95 6.25 -1.12
CA THR A 53 -0.24 6.61 -0.36
C THR A 53 -0.12 7.99 0.27
N ASP A 54 1.00 8.33 0.91
CA ASP A 54 1.20 9.69 1.48
C ASP A 54 1.14 10.78 0.40
N LEU A 55 1.78 10.50 -0.75
CA LEU A 55 1.78 11.40 -1.90
C LEU A 55 0.36 11.56 -2.47
N PHE A 56 -0.38 10.47 -2.62
CA PHE A 56 -1.77 10.51 -3.09
C PHE A 56 -2.67 11.29 -2.13
N LEU A 57 -2.61 11.03 -0.83
CA LEU A 57 -3.41 11.73 0.19
C LEU A 57 -3.06 13.22 0.26
N SER A 58 -1.78 13.57 0.06
CA SER A 58 -1.33 14.96 -0.04
C SER A 58 -1.81 15.66 -1.32
N TRP A 59 -1.94 14.92 -2.41
CA TRP A 59 -2.38 15.42 -3.70
C TRP A 59 -3.90 15.59 -3.78
N ILE A 60 -4.68 14.58 -3.34
CA ILE A 60 -6.12 14.51 -3.59
C ILE A 60 -6.91 15.64 -2.91
N GLY A 61 -6.47 16.09 -1.73
CA GLY A 61 -7.07 17.23 -1.04
C GLY A 61 -6.99 18.55 -1.83
N ASN A 62 -6.06 18.66 -2.78
CA ASN A 62 -5.90 19.82 -3.65
C ASN A 62 -6.70 19.71 -4.96
N GLN A 63 -7.39 18.59 -5.19
CA GLN A 63 -8.14 18.31 -6.42
C GLN A 63 -9.62 18.70 -6.32
N GLN A 64 -9.94 19.69 -5.47
CA GLN A 64 -11.33 20.11 -5.22
C GLN A 64 -12.09 20.48 -6.50
N LYS A 65 -11.55 21.39 -7.32
CA LYS A 65 -12.22 21.81 -8.57
C LYS A 65 -12.21 20.70 -9.64
N PRO A 66 -11.08 20.04 -9.94
CA PRO A 66 -11.04 19.00 -10.99
C PRO A 66 -11.93 17.79 -10.71
N LEU A 67 -12.09 17.40 -9.43
CA LEU A 67 -12.91 16.25 -9.04
C LEU A 67 -14.32 16.65 -8.59
N GLY A 68 -14.63 17.96 -8.53
CA GLY A 68 -15.91 18.45 -8.01
C GLY A 68 -16.15 18.00 -6.57
N LEU A 69 -15.13 18.10 -5.71
CA LEU A 69 -15.23 17.73 -4.30
C LEU A 69 -16.03 18.79 -3.54
N THR A 70 -16.93 18.35 -2.67
CA THR A 70 -17.61 19.25 -1.74
C THR A 70 -16.62 19.75 -0.67
N PRO A 71 -16.89 20.90 -0.01
CA PRO A 71 -16.09 21.35 1.13
C PRO A 71 -15.96 20.29 2.23
N ASP A 72 -17.03 19.54 2.49
CA ASP A 72 -17.03 18.45 3.48
C ASP A 72 -16.13 17.30 3.07
N GLN A 73 -16.20 16.85 1.80
CA GLN A 73 -15.28 15.83 1.28
C GLN A 73 -13.82 16.27 1.40
N VAL A 74 -13.50 17.54 1.09
CA VAL A 74 -12.14 18.08 1.24
C VAL A 74 -11.68 18.08 2.70
N ARG A 75 -12.58 18.41 3.63
CA ARG A 75 -12.30 18.36 5.07
C ARG A 75 -11.99 16.93 5.52
N GLU A 76 -12.83 15.97 5.17
CA GLU A 76 -12.63 14.56 5.56
C GLU A 76 -11.36 13.96 4.94
N LEU A 77 -11.03 14.29 3.69
CA LEU A 77 -9.78 13.87 3.06
C LEU A 77 -8.55 14.46 3.76
N ARG A 78 -8.65 15.69 4.27
CA ARG A 78 -7.59 16.31 5.07
C ARG A 78 -7.41 15.56 6.39
N ASP A 79 -8.50 15.19 7.05
CA ASP A 79 -8.46 14.46 8.31
C ASP A 79 -7.80 13.08 8.12
N ILE A 80 -8.16 12.33 7.07
CA ILE A 80 -7.50 11.06 6.71
C ILE A 80 -6.00 11.26 6.50
N ARG A 81 -5.60 12.32 5.79
CA ARG A 81 -4.19 12.62 5.54
C ARG A 81 -3.45 12.87 6.86
N VAL A 82 -4.03 13.66 7.76
CA VAL A 82 -3.42 13.95 9.07
C VAL A 82 -3.28 12.68 9.90
N ASP A 83 -4.34 11.88 9.98
CA ASP A 83 -4.34 10.58 10.69
C ASP A 83 -3.23 9.66 10.17
N PHE A 84 -3.17 9.48 8.84
CA PHE A 84 -2.18 8.61 8.21
C PHE A 84 -0.76 9.13 8.44
N LYS A 85 -0.55 10.45 8.32
CA LYS A 85 0.75 11.07 8.53
C LYS A 85 1.25 10.91 9.96
N LEU A 86 0.39 11.10 10.96
CA LEU A 86 0.76 10.87 12.36
C LEU A 86 1.14 9.41 12.60
N LYS A 87 0.30 8.47 12.12
CA LYS A 87 0.57 7.04 12.27
C LYS A 87 1.84 6.60 11.54
N SER A 88 2.10 7.10 10.34
CA SER A 88 3.29 6.75 9.56
C SER A 88 4.58 7.32 10.18
N GLN A 89 4.52 8.52 10.75
CA GLN A 89 5.63 9.11 11.50
C GLN A 89 5.92 8.33 12.78
N ASP A 90 4.90 7.90 13.52
CA ASP A 90 5.07 7.11 14.74
C ASP A 90 5.73 5.76 14.45
N LEU A 91 5.21 5.02 13.47
CA LEU A 91 5.79 3.76 13.02
C LEU A 91 7.21 3.96 12.46
N GLY A 92 7.43 5.02 11.69
CA GLY A 92 8.74 5.40 11.15
C GLY A 92 9.78 5.66 12.24
N ARG A 93 9.40 6.37 13.31
CA ARG A 93 10.26 6.60 14.48
C ARG A 93 10.59 5.30 15.20
N GLU A 94 9.61 4.41 15.38
CA GLU A 94 9.84 3.11 16.03
C GLU A 94 10.79 2.23 15.20
N MET A 95 10.55 2.13 13.88
CA MET A 95 11.44 1.41 12.97
C MET A 95 12.86 1.98 12.99
N GLY A 96 13.01 3.31 13.00
CA GLY A 96 14.31 3.97 13.09
C GLY A 96 15.06 3.64 14.38
N ARG A 97 14.37 3.58 15.53
CA ARG A 97 14.96 3.17 16.80
C ARG A 97 15.45 1.73 16.75
N ILE A 98 14.63 0.80 16.27
CA ILE A 98 14.99 -0.62 16.20
C ILE A 98 16.14 -0.84 15.20
N ALA A 99 16.13 -0.16 14.06
CA ALA A 99 17.23 -0.21 13.10
C ALA A 99 18.54 0.30 13.71
N GLY A 100 18.48 1.37 14.51
CA GLY A 100 19.63 1.88 15.27
C GLY A 100 20.18 0.85 16.26
N SER A 101 19.30 0.21 17.04
CA SER A 101 19.70 -0.86 17.98
C SER A 101 20.29 -2.08 17.26
N LEU A 102 19.68 -2.51 16.15
CA LEU A 102 20.19 -3.60 15.33
C LEU A 102 21.59 -3.29 14.78
N SER A 103 21.82 -2.07 14.31
CA SER A 103 23.14 -1.67 13.82
C SER A 103 24.21 -1.74 14.91
N GLN A 104 23.86 -1.46 16.17
CA GLN A 104 24.77 -1.61 17.30
C GLN A 104 25.05 -3.09 17.61
N GLU A 105 24.01 -3.92 17.64
CA GLU A 105 24.11 -5.36 17.94
C GLU A 105 24.91 -6.12 16.88
N VAL A 106 24.73 -5.80 15.59
CA VAL A 106 25.50 -6.42 14.49
C VAL A 106 26.98 -6.04 14.54
N GLY A 107 27.32 -4.88 15.13
CA GLY A 107 28.70 -4.43 15.34
C GLY A 107 29.43 -5.12 16.49
N THR A 108 28.74 -5.90 17.33
CA THR A 108 29.34 -6.63 18.47
C THR A 108 29.81 -8.05 18.09
N TYR A 109 30.91 -8.51 18.70
CA TYR A 109 31.42 -9.88 18.57
C TYR A 109 31.43 -10.61 19.93
N PRO A 110 30.78 -11.78 20.06
CA PRO A 110 29.92 -12.39 19.06
C PRO A 110 28.62 -11.59 18.86
N ILE A 111 28.00 -11.72 17.68
CA ILE A 111 26.72 -11.08 17.41
C ILE A 111 25.65 -11.74 18.31
N PRO A 112 24.94 -10.97 19.14
CA PRO A 112 23.91 -11.49 20.03
C PRO A 112 22.63 -11.83 19.25
N LEU A 113 22.57 -13.04 18.70
CA LEU A 113 21.43 -13.52 17.89
C LEU A 113 20.10 -13.55 18.67
N ASP A 114 20.16 -13.63 19.99
CA ASP A 114 19.03 -13.54 20.91
C ASP A 114 18.35 -12.16 20.87
N LYS A 115 19.11 -11.10 20.55
CA LYS A 115 18.61 -9.72 20.41
C LYS A 115 18.29 -9.34 18.96
N VAL A 116 19.10 -9.82 18.02
CA VAL A 116 18.90 -9.52 16.58
C VAL A 116 17.61 -10.12 16.04
N LYS A 117 17.30 -11.38 16.36
CA LYS A 117 16.11 -12.08 15.84
C LYS A 117 14.78 -11.38 16.21
N PRO A 118 14.49 -11.05 17.49
CA PRO A 118 13.25 -10.37 17.84
C PRO A 118 13.16 -8.96 17.22
N SER A 119 14.29 -8.25 17.11
CA SER A 119 14.34 -6.92 16.47
C SER A 119 13.98 -6.97 14.99
N ILE A 120 14.48 -7.96 14.23
CA ILE A 120 14.11 -8.16 12.82
C ILE A 120 12.62 -8.49 12.69
N ARG A 121 12.07 -9.35 13.57
CA ARG A 121 10.63 -9.67 13.57
C ARG A 121 9.79 -8.43 13.81
N ARG A 122 10.14 -7.63 14.83
CA ARG A 122 9.41 -6.40 15.13
C ARG A 122 9.46 -5.40 13.97
N LEU A 123 10.59 -5.27 13.27
CA LEU A 123 10.66 -4.45 12.05
C LEU A 123 9.70 -4.94 10.96
N SER A 124 9.60 -6.26 10.76
CA SER A 124 8.64 -6.83 9.81
C SER A 124 7.20 -6.52 10.21
N ASP A 125 6.86 -6.65 11.49
CA ASP A 125 5.52 -6.34 12.00
C ASP A 125 5.17 -4.85 11.79
N LEU A 126 6.10 -3.95 12.12
CA LEU A 126 5.91 -2.51 11.94
C LEU A 126 5.72 -2.12 10.46
N ARG A 127 6.43 -2.79 9.54
CA ARG A 127 6.20 -2.62 8.10
C ARG A 127 4.79 -3.05 7.72
N GLY A 128 4.34 -4.21 8.20
CA GLY A 128 2.98 -4.69 7.98
C GLY A 128 1.90 -3.75 8.54
N GLU A 129 2.10 -3.21 9.75
CA GLU A 129 1.22 -2.20 10.35
C GLU A 129 1.14 -0.93 9.48
N LEU A 130 2.28 -0.49 8.93
CA LEU A 130 2.34 0.68 8.06
C LEU A 130 1.60 0.45 6.73
N THR A 131 1.75 -0.73 6.14
CA THR A 131 1.02 -1.13 4.93
C THR A 131 -0.48 -1.18 5.18
N LEU A 132 -0.90 -1.80 6.29
CA LEU A 132 -2.31 -1.88 6.66
C LEU A 132 -2.92 -0.50 6.87
N SER A 133 -2.18 0.41 7.53
CA SER A 133 -2.59 1.80 7.70
C SER A 133 -2.78 2.52 6.36
N ALA A 134 -1.86 2.31 5.40
CA ALA A 134 -1.96 2.88 4.07
C ALA A 134 -3.21 2.38 3.31
N ILE A 135 -3.42 1.05 3.27
CA ILE A 135 -4.60 0.44 2.64
C ILE A 135 -5.90 0.94 3.28
N SER A 136 -5.95 0.98 4.62
CA SER A 136 -7.12 1.43 5.36
C SER A 136 -7.44 2.90 5.06
N SER A 137 -6.41 3.73 4.90
CA SER A 137 -6.58 5.15 4.55
C SER A 137 -7.13 5.30 3.14
N LEU A 138 -6.65 4.52 2.17
CA LEU A 138 -7.19 4.51 0.80
C LEU A 138 -8.64 4.00 0.76
N ALA A 139 -8.98 2.98 1.54
CA ALA A 139 -10.35 2.49 1.67
C ALA A 139 -11.29 3.56 2.24
N ARG A 140 -10.84 4.35 3.24
CA ARG A 140 -11.59 5.51 3.74
C ARG A 140 -11.82 6.56 2.65
N VAL A 141 -10.82 6.87 1.83
CA VAL A 141 -10.98 7.77 0.68
C VAL A 141 -12.03 7.26 -0.30
N GLN A 142 -12.02 5.96 -0.61
CA GLN A 142 -13.04 5.34 -1.46
C GLN A 142 -14.45 5.47 -0.88
N GLY A 143 -14.60 5.44 0.45
CA GLY A 143 -15.89 5.65 1.12
C GLY A 143 -16.42 7.08 1.04
N ILE A 144 -15.53 8.08 0.92
CA ILE A 144 -15.88 9.51 0.82
C ILE A 144 -16.25 9.90 -0.61
N LEU A 145 -15.53 9.34 -1.58
CA LEU A 145 -15.70 9.67 -2.99
C LEU A 145 -16.79 8.80 -3.62
N ASN A 146 -17.58 9.38 -4.50
CA ASN A 146 -18.42 8.54 -5.38
C ASN A 146 -17.55 7.82 -6.42
N LYS A 147 -18.10 6.78 -7.05
CA LYS A 147 -17.39 5.96 -8.04
C LYS A 147 -16.75 6.78 -9.18
N SER A 148 -17.45 7.80 -9.68
CA SER A 148 -16.93 8.66 -10.76
C SER A 148 -15.74 9.50 -10.30
N GLN A 149 -15.84 10.10 -9.10
CA GLN A 149 -14.76 10.87 -8.48
C GLN A 149 -13.53 9.99 -8.23
N TRP A 150 -13.73 8.77 -7.72
CA TRP A 150 -12.65 7.82 -7.49
C TRP A 150 -11.92 7.43 -8.78
N GLU A 151 -12.63 7.04 -9.84
CA GLU A 151 -12.00 6.67 -11.11
C GLU A 151 -11.26 7.83 -11.77
N LYS A 152 -11.82 9.05 -11.70
CA LYS A 152 -11.13 10.26 -12.15
C LYS A 152 -9.86 10.49 -11.33
N ALA A 153 -9.94 10.41 -10.01
CA ALA A 153 -8.79 10.58 -9.12
C ALA A 153 -7.68 9.57 -9.44
N ARG A 154 -8.02 8.28 -9.61
CA ARG A 154 -7.08 7.20 -9.95
C ARG A 154 -6.38 7.46 -11.29
N THR A 155 -7.15 7.83 -12.30
CA THR A 155 -6.61 8.10 -13.65
C THR A 155 -5.70 9.33 -13.62
N SER A 156 -6.18 10.44 -13.07
CA SER A 156 -5.39 11.68 -12.95
C SER A 156 -4.13 11.49 -12.11
N TRP A 157 -4.18 10.70 -11.04
CA TRP A 157 -3.02 10.37 -10.23
C TRP A 157 -1.96 9.59 -11.02
N SER A 158 -2.38 8.57 -11.78
CA SER A 158 -1.46 7.79 -12.62
C SER A 158 -0.75 8.67 -13.66
N THR A 159 -1.48 9.60 -14.29
CA THR A 159 -0.92 10.57 -15.23
C THR A 159 0.04 11.53 -14.53
N HIS A 160 -0.31 11.99 -13.32
CA HIS A 160 0.55 12.86 -12.53
C HIS A 160 1.88 12.19 -12.18
N LEU A 161 1.85 10.93 -11.73
CA LEU A 161 3.07 10.16 -11.45
C LEU A 161 3.93 9.94 -12.69
N ALA A 162 3.32 9.63 -13.84
CA ALA A 162 4.05 9.48 -15.11
C ALA A 162 4.74 10.79 -15.55
N ALA A 163 4.04 11.92 -15.43
CA ALA A 163 4.57 13.24 -15.78
C ALA A 163 5.70 13.71 -14.84
N SER A 164 5.61 13.37 -13.55
CA SER A 164 6.67 13.66 -12.58
C SER A 164 7.95 12.88 -12.89
N ARG A 165 7.84 11.60 -13.24
CA ARG A 165 9.00 10.76 -13.62
C ARG A 165 9.70 11.24 -14.90
N SER A 166 8.95 11.75 -15.88
CA SER A 166 9.55 12.26 -17.13
C SER A 166 10.31 13.58 -16.95
N LYS A 167 9.95 14.40 -15.94
CA LYS A 167 10.67 15.65 -15.65
C LYS A 167 12.05 15.41 -15.04
N ASP A 168 12.17 14.38 -14.22
CA ASP A 168 13.45 14.00 -13.60
C ASP A 168 14.41 13.31 -14.59
N SER A 169 13.88 12.88 -15.75
CA SER A 169 14.64 12.18 -16.80
C SER A 169 15.09 13.09 -17.95
N ALA A 170 14.73 14.38 -17.93
CA ALA A 170 15.12 15.31 -18.99
C ALA A 170 16.60 15.71 -18.82
N PRO A 171 17.50 15.43 -19.78
CA PRO A 171 18.85 15.96 -19.73
C PRO A 171 18.77 17.48 -19.77
N SER A 172 19.40 18.14 -18.79
CA SER A 172 19.58 19.59 -18.74
C SER A 172 20.26 20.04 -20.03
N SER A 173 19.48 20.52 -21.01
CA SER A 173 20.01 21.14 -22.22
C SER A 173 20.67 22.45 -21.81
N ARG A 174 21.96 22.36 -21.48
CA ARG A 174 22.89 23.48 -21.41
C ARG A 174 22.89 24.13 -22.78
N THR A 175 22.13 25.20 -22.96
CA THR A 175 22.30 26.11 -24.10
C THR A 175 23.73 26.64 -24.04
N PRO A 176 24.56 26.49 -25.09
CA PRO A 176 25.86 27.13 -25.12
C PRO A 176 25.63 28.63 -25.33
N ASP A 177 26.18 29.43 -24.41
CA ASP A 177 26.26 30.89 -24.56
C ASP A 177 26.90 31.23 -25.91
N LYS A 178 26.15 31.96 -26.75
CA LYS A 178 26.70 32.61 -27.92
C LYS A 178 27.55 33.79 -27.44
N LYS A 179 28.86 33.69 -27.65
CA LYS A 179 29.78 34.84 -27.73
C LYS A 179 29.59 35.55 -29.06
#